data_AF-A0A1F2T7Y6-F1
#
_entry.id   AF-A0A1F2T7Y6-F1
#
_cell.length_a   1.000
_cell.length_b   1.000
_cell.length_c   1.000
_cell.angle_alpha   90.00
_cell.angle_beta   90.00
_cell.angle_gamma   90.00
#
_symmetry.space_group_name_H-M   'P 1'
#
loop_
_entity.id
_entity.type
_entity.pdbx_description
1 polymer ?
#
loop_
_entity_poly.entity_id
_entity_poly.type
_entity_poly.pdbx_seq_one_letter_code
_entity_poly.pdbx_strand_id
1 'polypeptide(L)'
;MIRRFGLRVAAAGLVGLGLLGAAYALTCEPAPRVRVQWGAGVAPEQRARLERMYLLLNPRDPIPDGSIAYDLLDTSVSNIRALVGHPAVINTGDIDENVFIVPFQTEYGESWMWIAHRTPLLRDARLRTSLVALLAAMAIGGLLAMRRSVTEDTASRDR
;
A
#
# COMPACT_ATOMS: atom_id res chain seq x y z
N MET A 1 -18.95 -31.58 -17.35
CA MET A 1 -19.37 -30.51 -16.42
C MET A 1 -18.17 -29.82 -15.73
N ILE A 2 -17.18 -30.60 -15.27
CA ILE A 2 -15.96 -30.15 -14.56
C ILE A 2 -15.13 -29.11 -15.34
N ARG A 3 -14.96 -29.26 -16.66
CA ARG A 3 -14.17 -28.35 -17.50
C ARG A 3 -14.72 -26.91 -17.56
N ARG A 4 -16.06 -26.74 -17.54
CA ARG A 4 -16.70 -25.41 -17.52
C ARG A 4 -16.56 -24.74 -16.15
N PHE A 5 -16.47 -25.51 -15.08
CA PHE A 5 -16.28 -25.01 -13.72
C PHE A 5 -14.84 -24.52 -13.52
N GLY A 6 -13.84 -25.31 -13.92
CA GLY A 6 -12.42 -24.91 -13.83
C GLY A 6 -12.10 -23.64 -14.60
N LEU A 7 -12.69 -23.47 -15.80
CA LEU A 7 -12.53 -22.25 -16.61
C LEU A 7 -13.10 -21.01 -15.92
N ARG A 8 -14.27 -21.12 -15.27
CA ARG A 8 -14.91 -19.99 -14.57
C ARG A 8 -14.10 -19.55 -13.36
N VAL A 9 -13.55 -20.50 -12.59
CA VAL A 9 -12.70 -20.20 -11.43
C VAL A 9 -11.38 -19.56 -11.86
N ALA A 10 -10.74 -20.06 -12.92
CA ALA A 10 -9.53 -19.47 -13.46
C ALA A 10 -9.78 -18.04 -13.99
N ALA A 11 -10.86 -17.84 -14.74
CA ALA A 11 -11.24 -16.53 -15.26
C ALA A 11 -11.54 -15.54 -14.13
N ALA A 12 -12.26 -15.95 -13.08
CA ALA A 12 -12.53 -15.09 -11.93
C ALA A 12 -11.25 -14.67 -11.20
N GLY A 13 -10.30 -15.60 -10.99
CA GLY A 13 -9.00 -15.30 -10.38
C GLY A 13 -8.18 -14.31 -11.22
N LEU A 14 -8.10 -14.52 -12.54
CA LEU A 14 -7.38 -13.64 -13.45
C LEU A 14 -8.02 -12.25 -13.57
N VAL A 15 -9.35 -12.17 -13.66
CA VAL A 15 -10.08 -10.90 -13.67
C VAL A 15 -9.86 -10.15 -12.35
N GLY A 16 -9.93 -10.85 -11.21
CA GLY A 16 -9.65 -10.25 -9.90
C GLY A 16 -8.23 -9.68 -9.79
N LEU A 17 -7.22 -10.44 -10.23
CA LEU A 17 -5.84 -9.96 -10.28
C LEU A 17 -5.68 -8.77 -11.24
N GLY A 18 -6.31 -8.83 -12.40
CA GLY A 18 -6.29 -7.75 -13.39
C GLY A 18 -6.91 -6.46 -12.85
N LEU A 19 -8.07 -6.55 -12.19
CA LEU A 19 -8.72 -5.41 -11.55
C LEU A 19 -7.88 -4.84 -10.40
N LEU A 20 -7.26 -5.70 -9.59
CA LEU A 20 -6.38 -5.25 -8.50
C LEU A 20 -5.13 -4.55 -9.05
N GLY A 21 -4.52 -5.08 -10.11
CA GLY A 21 -3.37 -4.47 -10.78
C GLY A 21 -3.74 -3.15 -11.46
N ALA A 22 -4.90 -3.08 -12.12
CA ALA A 22 -5.41 -1.84 -12.71
C ALA A 22 -5.70 -0.79 -11.64
N ALA A 23 -6.33 -1.18 -10.52
CA ALA A 23 -6.53 -0.30 -9.38
C ALA A 23 -5.19 0.20 -8.82
N TYR A 24 -4.18 -0.67 -8.69
CA TYR A 24 -2.82 -0.26 -8.30
C TYR A 24 -2.23 0.77 -9.24
N ALA A 25 -2.19 0.49 -10.54
CA ALA A 25 -1.60 1.37 -11.54
C ALA A 25 -2.30 2.72 -11.65
N LEU A 26 -3.64 2.73 -11.58
CA LEU A 26 -4.44 3.96 -11.68
C LEU A 26 -4.43 4.81 -10.42
N THR A 27 -3.94 4.28 -9.29
CA THR A 27 -3.98 4.96 -8.00
C THR A 27 -2.61 5.05 -7.32
N CYS A 28 -1.54 4.77 -8.05
CA CYS A 28 -0.22 5.19 -7.61
C CYS A 28 -0.11 6.70 -7.75
N GLU A 29 0.08 7.38 -6.64
CA GLU A 29 0.35 8.82 -6.59
C GLU A 29 1.74 9.05 -6.00
N PRO A 30 2.45 10.10 -6.41
CA PRO A 30 3.67 10.48 -5.72
C PRO A 30 3.33 10.85 -4.27
N ALA A 31 4.20 10.47 -3.34
CA ALA A 31 3.99 10.75 -1.93
C ALA A 31 4.13 12.25 -1.67
N PRO A 32 3.26 12.87 -0.86
CA PRO A 32 3.41 14.27 -0.55
C PRO A 32 4.63 14.49 0.36
N ARG A 33 5.27 15.64 0.16
CA ARG A 33 6.39 16.11 0.94
C ARG A 33 5.88 16.88 2.15
N VAL A 34 6.17 16.41 3.35
CA VAL A 34 5.78 17.09 4.60
C VAL A 34 7.01 17.50 5.38
N ARG A 35 6.94 18.63 6.08
CA ARG A 35 8.00 19.06 7.00
C ARG A 35 7.66 18.65 8.42
N VAL A 36 8.63 18.07 9.12
CA VAL A 36 8.48 17.71 10.54
C VAL A 36 9.58 18.39 11.33
N GLN A 37 9.18 19.17 12.32
CA GLN A 37 10.08 19.77 13.29
C GLN A 37 10.14 18.87 14.52
N TRP A 38 11.29 18.23 14.75
CA TRP A 38 11.50 17.36 15.91
C TRP A 38 11.90 18.17 17.14
N GLY A 39 11.56 17.66 18.32
CA GLY A 39 12.04 18.19 19.58
C GLY A 39 13.57 18.20 19.67
N ALA A 40 14.16 19.25 20.24
CA ALA A 40 15.62 19.36 20.41
C ALA A 40 16.23 18.21 21.25
N GLY A 41 15.44 17.55 22.10
CA GLY A 41 15.86 16.40 22.90
C GLY A 41 15.65 15.03 22.24
N VAL A 42 15.18 14.97 20.99
CA VAL A 42 14.91 13.70 20.31
C VAL A 42 16.23 13.09 19.84
N ALA A 43 16.61 11.97 20.47
CA ALA A 43 17.81 11.22 20.07
C ALA A 43 17.67 10.68 18.63
N PRO A 44 18.78 10.56 17.86
CA PRO A 44 18.74 10.04 16.49
C PRO A 44 18.07 8.67 16.35
N GLU A 45 18.27 7.77 17.32
CA GLU A 45 17.68 6.43 17.32
C GLU A 45 16.17 6.47 17.56
N GLN A 46 15.73 7.38 18.44
CA GLN A 46 14.32 7.63 18.67
C GLN A 46 13.67 8.22 17.43
N ARG A 47 14.32 9.21 16.80
CA ARG A 47 13.85 9.80 15.53
C ARG A 47 13.70 8.74 14.45
N ALA A 48 14.72 7.92 14.22
CA ALA A 48 14.66 6.84 13.22
C ALA A 48 13.55 5.81 13.50
N ARG A 49 13.24 5.55 14.78
CA ARG A 49 12.09 4.70 15.14
C ARG A 49 10.76 5.36 14.78
N LEU A 50 10.61 6.66 15.07
CA LEU A 50 9.40 7.42 14.75
C LEU A 50 9.23 7.59 13.24
N GLU A 51 10.31 7.86 12.51
CA GLU A 51 10.31 7.93 11.04
C GLU A 51 9.77 6.62 10.43
N ARG A 52 10.24 5.46 10.89
CA ARG A 52 9.70 4.16 10.47
C ARG A 52 8.24 3.96 10.89
N MET A 53 7.87 4.37 12.10
CA MET A 53 6.52 4.20 12.63
C MET A 53 5.48 4.99 11.85
N TYR A 54 5.82 6.21 11.44
CA TYR A 54 4.95 7.11 10.68
C TYR A 54 5.14 7.01 9.16
N LEU A 55 6.00 6.10 8.71
CA LEU A 55 6.36 5.88 7.30
C LEU A 55 6.86 7.18 6.61
N LEU A 56 7.71 7.91 7.33
CA LEU A 56 8.47 9.05 6.82
C LEU A 56 9.74 8.55 6.16
N LEU A 57 9.90 8.78 4.86
CA LEU A 57 11.06 8.37 4.07
C LEU A 57 11.83 9.57 3.52
N ASN A 58 13.03 9.30 3.02
CA ASN A 58 13.91 10.25 2.35
C ASN A 58 14.08 11.57 3.13
N PRO A 59 14.62 11.51 4.37
CA PRO A 59 14.94 12.72 5.11
C PRO A 59 15.86 13.61 4.27
N ARG A 60 15.44 14.85 4.05
CA ARG A 60 16.28 15.87 3.40
C ARG A 60 17.07 16.66 4.45
N ASP A 61 17.97 17.52 4.00
CA ASP A 61 18.70 18.40 4.90
C ASP A 61 17.73 19.32 5.68
N PRO A 62 17.97 19.55 6.98
CA PRO A 62 17.16 20.48 7.76
C PRO A 62 17.20 21.89 7.15
N ILE A 63 16.05 22.56 7.08
CA ILE A 63 15.99 23.96 6.67
C ILE A 63 16.28 24.89 7.88
N PRO A 64 16.44 26.22 7.72
CA PRO A 64 16.86 27.11 8.80
C PRO A 64 15.98 27.12 10.06
N ASP A 65 14.71 26.72 9.97
CA ASP A 65 13.80 26.59 11.12
C ASP A 65 13.99 25.27 11.91
N GLY A 66 14.90 24.40 11.46
CA GLY A 66 15.19 23.10 12.07
C GLY A 66 14.22 21.99 11.68
N SER A 67 13.26 22.23 10.79
CA SER A 67 12.39 21.20 10.25
C SER A 67 13.09 20.38 9.17
N ILE A 68 12.75 19.10 9.11
CA ILE A 68 13.24 18.14 8.13
C ILE A 68 12.10 17.78 7.20
N ALA A 69 12.35 17.84 5.88
CA ALA A 69 11.37 17.41 4.90
C ALA A 69 11.45 15.90 4.68
N TYR A 70 10.28 15.26 4.58
CA TYR A 70 10.11 13.83 4.37
C TYR A 70 9.09 13.57 3.28
N ASP A 71 9.20 12.41 2.63
CA ASP A 71 8.13 11.83 1.84
C ASP A 71 7.21 11.03 2.79
N LEU A 72 5.95 11.43 2.95
CA LEU A 72 5.00 10.77 3.84
C LEU A 72 4.26 9.65 3.09
N LEU A 73 4.57 8.39 3.36
CA LEU A 73 3.93 7.26 2.66
C LEU A 73 2.54 6.87 3.19
N ASP A 74 2.18 7.30 4.39
CA ASP A 74 0.87 7.01 4.99
C ASP A 74 0.15 8.30 5.33
N THR A 75 -0.67 8.74 4.37
CA THR A 75 -1.52 9.94 4.47
C THR A 75 -2.87 9.66 5.13
N SER A 76 -3.03 8.53 5.82
CA SER A 76 -4.27 8.25 6.56
C SER A 76 -4.46 9.26 7.70
N VAL A 77 -5.71 9.68 7.91
CA VAL A 77 -6.10 10.62 8.98
C VAL A 77 -5.61 10.14 10.36
N SER A 78 -5.60 8.82 10.60
CA SER A 78 -5.11 8.27 11.87
C SER A 78 -3.59 8.38 12.01
N ASN A 79 -2.83 8.16 10.94
CA ASN A 79 -1.37 8.31 10.96
C ASN A 79 -0.98 9.79 11.14
N ILE A 80 -1.61 10.68 10.37
CA ILE A 80 -1.38 12.13 10.45
C ILE A 80 -1.74 12.64 11.84
N ARG A 81 -2.91 12.29 12.37
CA ARG A 81 -3.31 12.68 13.74
C ARG A 81 -2.32 12.17 14.79
N ALA A 82 -1.85 10.93 14.65
CA ALA A 82 -0.86 10.36 15.56
C ALA A 82 0.51 11.02 15.43
N LEU A 83 0.89 11.50 14.24
CA LEU A 83 2.14 12.24 14.00
C LEU A 83 2.07 13.65 14.60
N VAL A 84 1.02 14.41 14.25
CA VAL A 84 0.78 15.78 14.74
C VAL A 84 0.67 15.81 16.27
N GLY A 85 -0.01 14.82 16.86
CA GLY A 85 -0.17 14.72 18.31
C GLY A 85 1.01 14.11 19.07
N HIS A 86 2.11 13.75 18.42
CA HIS A 86 3.21 13.04 19.08
C HIS A 86 4.09 14.01 19.89
N PRO A 87 4.41 13.75 21.17
CA PRO A 87 5.19 14.67 22.02
C PRO A 87 6.60 15.01 21.53
N ALA A 88 7.18 14.16 20.67
CA ALA A 88 8.49 14.38 20.07
C ALA A 88 8.45 15.29 18.84
N VAL A 89 7.26 15.63 18.34
CA VAL A 89 7.04 16.52 17.19
C VAL A 89 6.62 17.87 17.74
N ILE A 90 7.38 18.91 17.40
CA ILE A 90 7.07 20.30 17.76
C ILE A 90 6.03 20.86 16.79
N ASN A 91 6.22 20.60 15.50
CA ASN A 91 5.39 21.16 14.43
C ASN A 91 5.42 20.25 13.21
N THR A 92 4.32 20.22 12.46
CA THR A 92 4.21 19.58 11.15
C THR A 92 3.85 20.63 10.10
N GLY A 93 4.81 21.00 9.27
CA GLY A 93 4.56 21.84 8.11
C GLY A 93 3.84 21.06 7.01
N ASP A 94 3.06 21.79 6.20
CA ASP A 94 2.33 21.26 5.04
C ASP A 94 1.18 20.29 5.38
N ILE A 95 0.79 20.22 6.66
CA ILE A 95 -0.37 19.45 7.15
C ILE A 95 -1.39 20.43 7.71
N ASP A 96 -2.67 20.28 7.35
CA ASP A 96 -3.75 21.00 8.03
C ASP A 96 -4.09 20.25 9.33
N GLU A 97 -3.68 20.81 10.47
CA GLU A 97 -3.84 20.22 11.79
C GLU A 97 -5.31 20.15 12.25
N ASN A 98 -6.22 20.93 11.66
CA ASN A 98 -7.64 20.93 12.04
C ASN A 98 -8.38 19.72 11.45
N VAL A 99 -8.04 19.33 10.23
CA VAL A 99 -8.69 18.23 9.49
C VAL A 99 -7.81 17.00 9.32
N PHE A 100 -6.51 17.09 9.64
CA PHE A 100 -5.51 16.03 9.52
C PHE A 100 -5.36 15.50 8.09
N ILE A 101 -5.24 16.43 7.14
CA ILE A 101 -5.10 16.15 5.71
C ILE A 101 -3.90 16.92 5.18
N VAL A 102 -3.15 16.30 4.26
CA VAL A 102 -2.12 17.00 3.48
C VAL A 102 -2.81 17.68 2.28
N PRO A 103 -2.74 19.02 2.13
CA PRO A 103 -3.32 19.71 0.99
C PRO A 103 -2.78 19.18 -0.34
N PHE A 104 -3.62 19.17 -1.37
CA PHE A 104 -3.23 18.71 -2.71
C PHE A 104 -2.18 19.61 -3.40
N GLN A 105 -1.97 20.82 -2.87
CA GLN A 105 -1.00 21.80 -3.36
C GLN A 105 0.40 21.58 -2.80
N THR A 106 0.54 20.68 -1.81
CA THR A 106 1.82 20.35 -1.21
C THR A 106 2.75 19.73 -2.27
N GLU A 107 4.03 20.10 -2.23
CA GLU A 107 5.03 19.53 -3.12
C GLU A 107 5.07 18.00 -3.00
N TYR A 108 5.36 17.33 -4.10
CA TYR A 108 5.50 15.89 -4.11
C TYR A 108 6.97 15.47 -3.91
N GLY A 109 7.14 14.34 -3.24
CA GLY A 109 8.41 13.66 -3.02
C GLY A 109 8.85 12.82 -4.21
N GLU A 110 9.93 12.06 -4.02
CA GLU A 110 10.45 11.12 -5.02
C GLU A 110 9.85 9.72 -4.84
N SER A 111 9.33 9.44 -3.65
CA SER A 111 8.68 8.19 -3.33
C SER A 111 7.29 8.10 -3.97
N TRP A 112 6.93 6.91 -4.41
CA TRP A 112 5.58 6.60 -4.88
C TRP A 112 4.80 5.88 -3.81
N MET A 113 3.55 6.28 -3.59
CA MET A 113 2.62 5.62 -2.69
C MET A 113 1.44 5.05 -3.47
N TRP A 114 0.89 3.95 -2.95
CA TRP A 114 -0.39 3.46 -3.45
C TRP A 114 -1.53 4.09 -2.64
N ILE A 115 -2.53 4.72 -3.30
CA ILE A 115 -3.63 5.45 -2.64
C ILE A 115 -4.42 4.59 -1.65
N ALA A 116 -4.36 3.26 -1.78
CA ALA A 116 -5.05 2.34 -0.89
C ALA A 116 -4.61 2.51 0.59
N HIS A 117 -3.47 3.13 0.86
CA HIS A 117 -3.07 3.52 2.23
C HIS A 117 -4.00 4.59 2.84
N ARG A 118 -4.77 5.33 2.04
CA ARG A 118 -5.83 6.24 2.50
C ARG A 118 -7.11 5.51 2.93
N THR A 119 -7.33 4.27 2.49
CA THR A 119 -8.54 3.49 2.79
C THR A 119 -8.30 2.46 3.91
N PRO A 120 -8.99 2.55 5.05
CA PRO A 120 -8.72 1.71 6.23
C PRO A 120 -8.86 0.20 5.99
N LEU A 121 -9.71 -0.24 5.06
CA LEU A 121 -9.94 -1.66 4.79
C LEU A 121 -8.79 -2.37 4.05
N LEU A 122 -7.94 -1.64 3.30
CA LEU A 122 -6.84 -2.21 2.49
C LEU A 122 -5.46 -2.06 3.14
N ARG A 123 -5.41 -1.49 4.35
CA ARG A 123 -4.17 -1.16 5.07
C ARG A 123 -3.49 -2.39 5.69
N ASP A 124 -4.23 -3.45 6.01
CA ASP A 124 -3.62 -4.65 6.60
C ASP A 124 -2.82 -5.41 5.53
N ALA A 125 -1.49 -5.38 5.68
CA ALA A 125 -0.56 -6.10 4.83
C ALA A 125 -0.92 -7.59 4.72
N ARG A 126 -1.50 -8.17 5.77
CA ARG A 126 -1.96 -9.57 5.79
C ARG A 126 -3.21 -9.77 4.94
N LEU A 127 -4.21 -8.88 5.04
CA LEU A 127 -5.40 -8.96 4.19
C LEU A 127 -5.04 -8.80 2.72
N ARG A 128 -4.13 -7.87 2.41
CA ARG A 128 -3.63 -7.66 1.04
C ARG A 128 -2.93 -8.89 0.50
N THR A 129 -1.99 -9.48 1.25
CA THR A 129 -1.27 -10.69 0.81
C THR A 129 -2.20 -11.89 0.73
N SER A 130 -3.14 -12.04 1.67
CA SER A 130 -4.15 -13.10 1.63
C SER A 130 -5.08 -12.98 0.42
N LEU A 131 -5.52 -11.77 0.05
CA LEU A 131 -6.34 -11.54 -1.13
C LEU A 131 -5.58 -11.91 -2.41
N VAL A 132 -4.34 -11.44 -2.56
CA VAL A 132 -3.50 -11.78 -3.72
C VAL A 132 -3.25 -13.29 -3.79
N ALA A 133 -2.91 -13.92 -2.66
CA ALA A 133 -2.68 -15.36 -2.59
C ALA A 133 -3.93 -16.16 -2.94
N LEU A 134 -5.11 -15.74 -2.46
CA LEU A 134 -6.39 -16.38 -2.77
C LEU A 134 -6.70 -16.29 -4.27
N LEU A 135 -6.57 -15.10 -4.87
CA LEU A 135 -6.81 -14.91 -6.31
C LEU A 135 -5.83 -15.71 -7.17
N ALA A 136 -4.55 -15.76 -6.79
CA ALA A 136 -3.54 -16.59 -7.44
C ALA A 136 -3.86 -18.09 -7.30
N ALA A 137 -4.25 -18.54 -6.12
CA ALA A 137 -4.64 -19.92 -5.88
C ALA A 137 -5.88 -20.33 -6.71
N MET A 138 -6.86 -19.44 -6.85
CA MET A 138 -8.01 -19.65 -7.74
C MET A 138 -7.58 -19.78 -9.21
N ALA A 139 -6.71 -18.89 -9.69
CA ALA A 139 -6.20 -18.93 -11.06
C ALA A 139 -5.45 -20.24 -11.34
N ILE A 140 -4.51 -20.62 -10.46
CA ILE A 140 -3.70 -21.84 -10.59
C ILE A 140 -4.57 -23.09 -10.46
N GLY A 141 -5.44 -23.15 -9.44
CA GLY A 141 -6.33 -24.30 -9.20
C GLY A 141 -7.29 -24.55 -10.37
N GLY A 142 -7.87 -23.49 -10.94
CA GLY A 142 -8.72 -23.57 -12.12
C GLY A 142 -7.99 -24.12 -13.35
N LEU A 143 -6.74 -23.66 -13.58
CA LEU A 143 -5.89 -24.14 -14.68
C LEU A 143 -5.48 -25.61 -14.50
N LEU A 144 -5.14 -26.03 -13.28
CA LEU A 144 -4.76 -27.42 -12.98
C LEU A 144 -5.93 -28.39 -13.13
N ALA A 145 -7.13 -28.02 -12.66
CA ALA A 145 -8.35 -28.80 -12.86
C ALA A 145 -8.67 -29.00 -14.35
N MET A 146 -8.40 -27.97 -15.17
CA MET A 146 -8.59 -28.03 -16.61
C MET A 146 -7.58 -28.98 -17.27
N ARG A 147 -6.29 -28.94 -16.89
CA ARG A 147 -5.27 -29.88 -17.38
C ARG A 147 -5.61 -31.34 -17.08
N ARG A 148 -6.03 -31.66 -15.85
CA ARG A 148 -6.39 -33.04 -15.46
C ARG A 148 -7.53 -33.59 -16.32
N SER A 149 -8.56 -32.78 -16.58
CA SER A 149 -9.69 -33.21 -17.41
C SER A 149 -9.32 -33.53 -18.86
N VAL A 150 -8.28 -32.90 -19.42
CA VAL A 150 -7.82 -33.20 -20.79
C VAL A 150 -7.05 -34.51 -20.82
N THR A 151 -6.20 -34.78 -19.82
CA THR A 151 -5.40 -36.00 -19.75
C THR A 151 -6.26 -37.26 -19.55
N GLU A 152 -7.32 -37.16 -18.74
CA GLU A 152 -8.29 -38.25 -18.52
C GLU A 152 -9.09 -38.59 -19.78
N ASP A 153 -9.53 -37.59 -20.56
CA ASP A 153 -10.23 -37.79 -21.84
C ASP A 153 -9.34 -38.48 -22.88
N THR A 154 -8.05 -38.14 -22.94
CA THR A 154 -7.11 -38.82 -23.85
C THR A 154 -6.85 -40.27 -23.46
N ALA A 155 -6.69 -40.56 -22.17
CA ALA A 155 -6.42 -41.92 -21.69
C ALA A 155 -7.63 -42.88 -21.82
N SER A 156 -8.85 -42.33 -21.85
CA SER A 156 -10.09 -43.09 -22.10
C SER A 156 -10.30 -43.44 -23.58
N ARG A 157 -9.69 -42.70 -24.51
CA ARG A 157 -9.92 -42.85 -25.94
C ARG A 157 -9.06 -43.94 -26.58
N ASP A 158 -7.95 -44.29 -25.92
CA ASP A 158 -6.99 -45.29 -26.39
C ASP A 158 -7.24 -46.70 -25.82
N ARG A 159 -8.31 -46.90 -25.04
CA ARG A 159 -8.80 -48.22 -24.59
C ARG A 159 -10.06 -48.60 -25.34
#